data_AF-A0A099F9G2-F1
#
_entry.id   AF-A0A099F9G2-F1
#
_cell.length_a   1.000
_cell.length_b   1.000
_cell.length_c   1.000
_cell.angle_alpha   90.00
_cell.angle_beta   90.00
_cell.angle_gamma   90.00
#
_symmetry.space_group_name_H-M   'P 1'
#
loop_
_entity.id
_entity.type
_entity.pdbx_description
1 polymer ?
#
loop_
_entity_poly.entity_id
_entity_poly.type
_entity_poly.pdbx_seq_one_letter_code
_entity_poly.pdbx_strand_id
1 'polypeptide(L)'
;MSFPRIRLTLCASAIAMACAGTALADTVFTKPLVDFAGDVSASGPDRMPIYKGGKAIISGEEMIPGQTVTLMRGNEVLNAEPITVDDKGAFSFTLDIDAEAETGLQPVVVIAENPAAAQVVEMKISPEIPVSGADKFDVVSEPVTRGLYQVIRTEDGAAVFVTSAVGRPPVKESKLVRINPETLKIEAEA
;
A
#
# COMPACT_ATOMS: atom_id res chain seq x y z
N MET A 1 -11.60 60.64 58.66
CA MET A 1 -12.34 60.49 57.38
C MET A 1 -11.58 59.51 56.51
N SER A 2 -12.14 58.32 56.30
CA SER A 2 -11.53 57.20 55.58
C SER A 2 -11.92 57.27 54.10
N PHE A 3 -10.94 57.38 53.20
CA PHE A 3 -11.17 57.31 51.75
C PHE A 3 -11.02 55.84 51.26
N PRO A 4 -11.87 55.38 50.33
CA PRO A 4 -12.08 53.95 50.11
C PRO A 4 -11.00 53.35 49.19
N ARG A 5 -10.28 52.35 49.70
CA ARG A 5 -9.28 51.52 48.98
C ARG A 5 -9.87 50.59 47.91
N ILE A 6 -11.17 50.70 47.63
CA ILE A 6 -11.92 49.73 46.80
C ILE A 6 -11.85 50.06 45.29
N ARG A 7 -11.48 51.29 44.91
CA ARG A 7 -11.46 51.69 43.48
C ARG A 7 -10.16 51.36 42.74
N LEU A 8 -9.07 51.04 43.43
CA LEU A 8 -7.78 50.77 42.79
C LEU A 8 -7.60 49.30 42.39
N THR A 9 -8.36 48.38 42.99
CA THR A 9 -8.24 46.94 42.73
C THR A 9 -9.03 46.45 41.51
N LEU A 10 -9.94 47.26 40.95
CA LEU A 10 -10.75 46.86 39.78
C LEU A 10 -10.07 47.14 38.43
N CYS A 11 -9.15 48.11 38.35
CA CYS A 11 -8.48 48.46 37.09
C CYS A 11 -7.26 47.56 36.78
N ALA A 12 -6.68 46.91 37.80
CA ALA A 12 -5.53 46.03 37.62
C ALA A 12 -5.91 44.65 37.05
N SER A 13 -7.18 44.25 37.15
CA SER A 13 -7.67 42.95 36.68
C SER A 13 -7.96 42.93 35.16
N ALA A 14 -8.17 44.09 34.54
CA ALA A 14 -8.52 44.17 33.11
C ALA A 14 -7.29 44.08 32.18
N ILE A 15 -6.10 44.49 32.64
CA ILE A 15 -4.88 44.48 31.83
C ILE A 15 -4.21 43.08 31.82
N ALA A 16 -4.34 42.31 32.91
CA ALA A 16 -3.78 40.95 32.99
C ALA A 16 -4.48 39.93 32.07
N MET A 17 -5.69 40.24 31.59
CA MET A 17 -6.46 39.34 30.72
C MET A 17 -6.27 39.63 29.22
N ALA A 18 -5.52 40.69 28.87
CA ALA A 18 -5.20 41.04 27.48
C ALA A 18 -3.89 40.41 26.96
N CYS A 19 -3.13 39.73 27.82
CA CYS A 19 -1.93 38.98 27.45
C CYS A 19 -2.23 37.49 27.20
N ALA A 20 -3.50 37.10 27.04
CA ALA A 20 -3.84 35.80 26.46
C ALA A 20 -3.33 35.84 25.02
N GLY A 21 -2.11 35.34 24.83
CA GLY A 21 -1.41 35.35 23.56
C GLY A 21 -2.34 34.88 22.46
N THR A 22 -2.41 35.66 21.40
CA THR A 22 -2.88 35.17 20.12
C THR A 22 -2.01 33.97 19.79
N ALA A 23 -2.48 32.76 20.10
CA ALA A 23 -2.02 31.57 19.41
C ALA A 23 -2.34 31.85 17.94
N LEU A 24 -1.34 32.29 17.18
CA LEU A 24 -1.46 32.39 15.75
C LEU A 24 -1.71 30.94 15.31
N ALA A 25 -2.94 30.66 14.91
CA ALA A 25 -3.26 29.39 14.28
C ALA A 25 -2.42 29.34 13.00
N ASP A 26 -1.44 28.43 12.96
CA ASP A 26 -0.70 28.16 11.74
C ASP A 26 -1.70 27.82 10.63
N THR A 27 -1.53 28.46 9.46
CA THR A 27 -2.42 28.22 8.32
C THR A 27 -2.26 26.78 7.84
N VAL A 28 -3.39 26.09 7.60
CA VAL A 28 -3.39 24.75 6.98
C VAL A 28 -2.97 24.79 5.51
N PHE A 29 -3.06 25.96 4.86
CA PHE A 29 -2.62 26.16 3.48
C PHE A 29 -1.12 26.43 3.41
N THR A 30 -0.34 25.37 3.61
CA THR A 30 1.12 25.36 3.41
C THR A 30 1.46 25.20 1.92
N LYS A 31 2.74 25.33 1.55
CA LYS A 31 3.18 25.14 0.16
C LYS A 31 2.90 23.68 -0.27
N PRO A 32 1.99 23.44 -1.23
CA PRO A 32 1.71 22.08 -1.70
C PRO A 32 2.81 21.60 -2.65
N LEU A 33 2.84 20.29 -2.90
CA LEU A 33 3.56 19.77 -4.05
C LEU A 33 2.83 20.13 -5.35
N VAL A 34 3.60 20.32 -6.42
CA VAL A 34 3.04 20.50 -7.77
C VAL A 34 2.50 19.17 -8.29
N ASP A 35 3.26 18.10 -8.06
CA ASP A 35 2.93 16.72 -8.42
C ASP A 35 2.96 15.83 -7.18
N PHE A 36 2.14 14.78 -7.15
CA PHE A 36 2.22 13.80 -6.08
C PHE A 36 3.58 13.09 -6.12
N ALA A 37 4.29 13.04 -4.99
CA ALA A 37 5.59 12.39 -4.91
C ALA A 37 5.43 10.89 -4.64
N GLY A 38 6.02 10.07 -5.50
CA GLY A 38 6.03 8.62 -5.40
C GLY A 38 4.83 7.96 -6.07
N ASP A 39 4.76 6.63 -5.91
CA ASP A 39 3.74 5.78 -6.49
C ASP A 39 2.91 5.14 -5.39
N VAL A 40 1.58 5.14 -5.56
CA VAL A 40 0.67 4.43 -4.65
C VAL A 40 -0.17 3.45 -5.46
N SER A 41 -0.27 2.22 -4.95
CA SER A 41 -1.00 1.15 -5.61
C SER A 41 -1.81 0.35 -4.59
N ALA A 42 -2.80 -0.39 -5.10
CA ALA A 42 -3.60 -1.31 -4.32
C ALA A 42 -3.54 -2.71 -4.94
N SER A 43 -3.28 -3.72 -4.11
CA SER A 43 -3.23 -5.12 -4.53
C SER A 43 -3.77 -6.04 -3.44
N GLY A 44 -4.13 -7.28 -3.77
CA GLY A 44 -4.42 -8.29 -2.76
C GLY A 44 -3.14 -8.76 -2.07
N PRO A 45 -3.24 -9.59 -1.02
CA PRO A 45 -2.10 -10.28 -0.44
C PRO A 45 -1.24 -10.96 -1.51
N ASP A 46 0.08 -10.91 -1.36
CA ASP A 46 1.05 -11.46 -2.31
C ASP A 46 0.91 -10.94 -3.76
N ARG A 47 0.39 -9.71 -3.93
CA ARG A 47 0.10 -9.07 -5.23
C ARG A 47 -0.95 -9.81 -6.06
N MET A 48 -1.82 -10.59 -5.41
CA MET A 48 -2.96 -11.26 -6.05
C MET A 48 -4.12 -10.27 -6.33
N PRO A 49 -5.15 -10.66 -7.09
CA PRO A 49 -6.37 -9.87 -7.21
C PRO A 49 -7.02 -9.62 -5.85
N ILE A 50 -7.66 -8.45 -5.70
CA ILE A 50 -8.47 -8.13 -4.52
C ILE A 50 -9.86 -8.75 -4.73
N TYR A 51 -10.31 -9.55 -3.76
CA TYR A 51 -11.64 -10.16 -3.77
C TYR A 51 -12.54 -9.53 -2.72
N LYS A 52 -13.86 -9.58 -2.97
CA LYS A 52 -14.87 -9.23 -1.96
C LYS A 52 -14.73 -10.14 -0.73
N GLY A 53 -14.95 -9.61 0.47
CA GLY A 53 -14.75 -10.33 1.74
C GLY A 53 -13.28 -10.62 2.08
N GLY A 54 -12.34 -10.21 1.22
CA GLY A 54 -10.91 -10.45 1.38
C GLY A 54 -10.18 -9.26 2.00
N LYS A 55 -8.89 -9.14 1.67
CA LYS A 55 -8.03 -8.03 2.07
C LYS A 55 -7.49 -7.31 0.85
N ALA A 56 -7.33 -6.00 0.97
CA ALA A 56 -6.55 -5.17 0.07
C ALA A 56 -5.35 -4.59 0.84
N ILE A 57 -4.21 -4.51 0.17
CA ILE A 57 -3.00 -3.85 0.63
C ILE A 57 -2.81 -2.62 -0.23
N ILE A 58 -2.93 -1.45 0.39
CA ILE A 58 -2.62 -0.16 -0.22
C ILE A 58 -1.20 0.20 0.22
N SER A 59 -0.31 0.37 -0.74
CA SER A 59 1.12 0.62 -0.49
C SER A 59 1.61 1.80 -1.30
N GLY A 60 2.42 2.64 -0.66
CA GLY A 60 3.17 3.71 -1.30
C GLY A 60 4.67 3.42 -1.32
N GLU A 61 5.34 3.83 -2.38
CA GLU A 61 6.80 3.77 -2.56
C GLU A 61 7.29 5.10 -3.14
N GLU A 62 8.59 5.40 -2.96
CA GLU A 62 9.24 6.64 -3.44
C GLU A 62 8.57 7.94 -2.94
N MET A 63 7.84 7.85 -1.83
CA MET A 63 7.21 9.00 -1.17
C MET A 63 8.23 9.78 -0.33
N ILE A 64 7.82 10.96 0.16
CA ILE A 64 8.66 11.79 1.03
C ILE A 64 8.66 11.19 2.45
N PRO A 65 9.81 10.81 3.02
CA PRO A 65 9.88 10.33 4.40
C PRO A 65 9.27 11.31 5.41
N GLY A 66 8.51 10.78 6.38
CA GLY A 66 7.83 11.58 7.40
C GLY A 66 6.55 12.28 6.94
N GLN A 67 6.18 12.18 5.65
CA GLN A 67 4.88 12.64 5.16
C GLN A 67 3.77 11.80 5.79
N THR A 68 2.61 12.41 6.07
CA THR A 68 1.46 11.70 6.66
C THR A 68 0.39 11.44 5.61
N VAL A 69 -0.15 10.23 5.57
CA VAL A 69 -1.12 9.77 4.57
C VAL A 69 -2.45 9.43 5.21
N THR A 70 -3.53 9.94 4.62
CA THR A 70 -4.92 9.58 4.93
C THR A 70 -5.57 9.03 3.67
N LEU A 71 -6.22 7.89 3.81
CA LEU A 71 -6.91 7.18 2.74
C LEU A 71 -8.41 7.40 2.91
N MET A 72 -9.09 7.77 1.83
CA MET A 72 -10.52 8.07 1.85
C MET A 72 -11.27 7.39 0.72
N ARG A 73 -12.49 6.95 1.03
CA ARG A 73 -13.48 6.50 0.06
C ARG A 73 -14.73 7.38 0.16
N GLY A 74 -14.92 8.28 -0.79
CA GLY A 74 -15.98 9.29 -0.68
C GLY A 74 -15.76 10.13 0.58
N ASN A 75 -16.65 9.98 1.57
CA ASN A 75 -16.58 10.71 2.84
C ASN A 75 -16.09 9.83 4.00
N GLU A 76 -15.76 8.57 3.74
CA GLU A 76 -15.28 7.63 4.74
C GLU A 76 -13.76 7.63 4.78
N VAL A 77 -13.19 7.76 5.97
CA VAL A 77 -11.74 7.62 6.19
C VAL A 77 -11.45 6.14 6.44
N LEU A 78 -10.55 5.56 5.66
CA LEU A 78 -10.27 4.13 5.66
C LEU A 78 -9.24 3.72 6.73
N ASN A 79 -8.38 4.64 7.16
CA ASN A 79 -7.39 4.43 8.22
C ASN A 79 -7.73 5.26 9.46
N ALA A 80 -7.76 4.63 10.64
CA ALA A 80 -8.19 5.28 11.88
C ALA A 80 -7.30 6.49 12.28
N GLU A 81 -6.00 6.41 12.00
CA GLU A 81 -5.03 7.48 12.22
C GLU A 81 -4.17 7.68 10.96
N PRO A 82 -3.71 8.91 10.66
CA PRO A 82 -2.80 9.17 9.55
C PRO A 82 -1.56 8.28 9.60
N ILE A 83 -1.21 7.68 8.46
CA ILE A 83 -0.06 6.78 8.32
C ILE A 83 1.18 7.61 8.04
N THR A 84 2.23 7.47 8.84
CA THR A 84 3.52 8.12 8.57
C THR A 84 4.32 7.30 7.57
N VAL A 85 4.76 7.94 6.48
CA VAL A 85 5.70 7.38 5.51
C VAL A 85 7.06 7.17 6.19
N ASP A 86 7.61 5.96 6.04
CA ASP A 86 8.86 5.58 6.68
C ASP A 86 10.10 6.26 6.08
N ASP A 87 11.26 6.03 6.70
CA ASP A 87 12.55 6.60 6.28
C ASP A 87 12.99 6.18 4.87
N LYS A 88 12.37 5.15 4.27
CA LYS A 88 12.64 4.67 2.91
C LYS A 88 11.66 5.26 1.89
N GLY A 89 10.73 6.11 2.32
CA GLY A 89 9.68 6.64 1.46
C GLY A 89 8.56 5.64 1.19
N ALA A 90 8.33 4.70 2.11
CA ALA A 90 7.32 3.65 1.95
C ALA A 90 6.25 3.67 3.05
N PHE A 91 5.06 3.19 2.70
CA PHE A 91 4.04 2.81 3.67
C PHE A 91 3.26 1.60 3.18
N SER A 92 2.62 0.89 4.10
CA SER A 92 1.71 -0.21 3.79
C SER A 92 0.52 -0.20 4.73
N PHE A 93 -0.68 -0.31 4.17
CA PHE A 93 -1.93 -0.35 4.91
C PHE A 93 -2.79 -1.52 4.44
N THR A 94 -3.27 -2.32 5.39
CA THR A 94 -4.19 -3.43 5.11
C THR A 94 -5.62 -2.98 5.36
N LEU A 95 -6.44 -3.06 4.32
CA LEU A 95 -7.86 -2.76 4.33
C LEU A 95 -8.66 -4.07 4.23
N ASP A 96 -9.63 -4.25 5.11
CA ASP A 96 -10.63 -5.31 4.98
C ASP A 96 -11.69 -4.91 3.93
N ILE A 97 -12.02 -5.83 3.03
CA ILE A 97 -13.01 -5.61 1.98
C ILE A 97 -14.31 -6.31 2.37
N ASP A 98 -15.43 -5.59 2.29
CA ASP A 98 -16.75 -6.12 2.63
C ASP A 98 -17.11 -7.35 1.77
N ALA A 99 -17.80 -8.32 2.37
CA ALA A 99 -18.30 -9.50 1.67
C ALA A 99 -19.30 -9.16 0.55
N GLU A 100 -20.03 -8.05 0.72
CA GLU A 100 -21.02 -7.53 -0.22
C GLU A 100 -20.43 -6.47 -1.17
N ALA A 101 -19.11 -6.29 -1.19
CA ALA A 101 -18.47 -5.29 -2.05
C ALA A 101 -18.71 -5.61 -3.54
N GLU A 102 -19.08 -4.58 -4.29
CA GLU A 102 -19.26 -4.69 -5.74
C GLU A 102 -17.92 -4.85 -6.46
N THR A 103 -17.91 -5.68 -7.49
CA THR A 103 -16.73 -5.82 -8.36
C THR A 103 -16.55 -4.57 -9.23
N GLY A 104 -15.31 -4.22 -9.54
CA GLY A 104 -14.99 -3.10 -10.42
C GLY A 104 -13.84 -2.24 -9.89
N LEU A 105 -13.63 -1.11 -10.55
CA LEU A 105 -12.67 -0.09 -10.13
C LEU A 105 -13.29 0.74 -9.00
N GLN A 106 -12.59 0.79 -7.88
CA GLN A 106 -13.01 1.40 -6.64
C GLN A 106 -12.03 2.55 -6.36
N PRO A 107 -12.43 3.83 -6.57
CA PRO A 107 -11.53 4.95 -6.37
C PRO A 107 -11.25 5.18 -4.89
N VAL A 108 -9.98 5.27 -4.53
CA VAL A 108 -9.50 5.64 -3.19
C VAL A 108 -8.69 6.92 -3.31
N VAL A 109 -9.08 7.94 -2.56
CA VAL A 109 -8.34 9.21 -2.49
C VAL A 109 -7.22 9.05 -1.47
N VAL A 110 -6.01 9.36 -1.89
CA VAL A 110 -4.82 9.40 -1.05
C VAL A 110 -4.52 10.87 -0.78
N ILE A 111 -4.65 11.29 0.47
CA ILE A 111 -4.35 12.64 0.93
C ILE A 111 -3.04 12.57 1.71
N ALA A 112 -2.02 13.25 1.22
CA ALA A 112 -0.72 13.34 1.86
C ALA A 112 -0.51 14.76 2.41
N GLU A 113 0.08 14.86 3.60
CA GLU A 113 0.35 16.12 4.30
C GLU A 113 1.80 16.18 4.75
N ASN A 114 2.33 17.40 4.86
CA ASN A 114 3.73 17.70 5.20
C ASN A 114 4.75 17.13 4.18
N PRO A 115 4.72 17.52 2.89
CA PRO A 115 3.90 18.57 2.27
C PRO A 115 2.53 18.09 1.74
N ALA A 116 1.60 19.02 1.54
CA ALA A 116 0.25 18.73 1.04
C ALA A 116 0.26 18.26 -0.43
N ALA A 117 -0.38 17.12 -0.69
CA ALA A 117 -0.63 16.58 -2.03
C ALA A 117 -1.81 15.59 -1.98
N ALA A 118 -2.47 15.36 -3.13
CA ALA A 118 -3.51 14.35 -3.22
C ALA A 118 -3.52 13.66 -4.57
N GLN A 119 -3.89 12.38 -4.59
CA GLN A 119 -4.12 11.62 -5.81
C GLN A 119 -5.25 10.60 -5.63
N VAL A 120 -5.70 10.00 -6.73
CA VAL A 120 -6.71 8.93 -6.73
C VAL A 120 -6.06 7.65 -7.22
N VAL A 121 -6.16 6.60 -6.41
CA VAL A 121 -5.73 5.24 -6.77
C VAL A 121 -6.97 4.41 -7.08
N GLU A 122 -6.94 3.69 -8.19
CA GLU A 122 -8.02 2.77 -8.56
C GLU A 122 -7.74 1.38 -7.98
N MET A 123 -8.49 1.02 -6.95
CA MET A 123 -8.46 -0.32 -6.37
C MET A 123 -9.41 -1.23 -7.15
N LYS A 124 -8.92 -2.30 -7.78
CA LYS A 124 -9.80 -3.21 -8.54
C LYS A 124 -10.26 -4.39 -7.70
N ILE A 125 -11.54 -4.40 -7.33
CA ILE A 125 -12.20 -5.59 -6.77
C ILE A 125 -12.57 -6.51 -7.94
N SER A 126 -11.96 -7.68 -7.98
CA SER A 126 -12.11 -8.64 -9.07
C SER A 126 -13.15 -9.70 -8.73
N PRO A 127 -13.89 -10.20 -9.73
CA PRO A 127 -14.68 -11.41 -9.55
C PRO A 127 -13.73 -12.59 -9.30
N GLU A 128 -14.15 -13.50 -8.42
CA GLU A 128 -13.49 -14.79 -8.28
C GLU A 128 -13.98 -15.70 -9.41
N ILE A 129 -13.08 -16.03 -10.34
CA ILE A 129 -13.40 -16.90 -11.47
C ILE A 129 -12.79 -18.27 -11.17
N PRO A 130 -13.60 -19.31 -10.94
CA PRO A 130 -13.08 -20.64 -10.72
C PRO A 130 -12.38 -21.14 -11.99
N VAL A 131 -11.31 -21.92 -11.81
CA VAL A 131 -10.62 -22.56 -12.92
C VAL A 131 -11.57 -23.58 -13.56
N SER A 132 -11.93 -23.34 -14.82
CA SER A 132 -12.85 -24.21 -15.56
C SER A 132 -12.21 -25.56 -15.86
N GLY A 133 -12.90 -26.65 -15.50
CA GLY A 133 -12.42 -28.00 -15.74
C GLY A 133 -11.28 -28.43 -14.82
N ALA A 134 -11.03 -27.74 -13.71
CA ALA A 134 -10.03 -28.16 -12.72
C ALA A 134 -10.33 -29.57 -12.18
N ASP A 135 -11.60 -29.96 -12.11
CA ASP A 135 -12.05 -31.31 -11.78
C ASP A 135 -11.64 -32.38 -12.82
N LYS A 136 -11.21 -31.96 -14.01
CA LYS A 136 -10.77 -32.85 -15.10
C LYS A 136 -9.26 -33.07 -15.14
N PHE A 137 -8.50 -32.37 -14.30
CA PHE A 137 -7.04 -32.42 -14.30
C PHE A 137 -6.50 -32.49 -12.88
N ASP A 138 -5.58 -33.44 -12.64
CA ASP A 138 -4.78 -33.41 -11.43
C ASP A 138 -3.70 -32.32 -11.59
N VAL A 139 -3.92 -31.16 -10.95
CA VAL A 139 -2.98 -30.04 -10.98
C VAL A 139 -2.02 -30.16 -9.80
N VAL A 140 -0.74 -30.34 -10.11
CA VAL A 140 0.35 -30.29 -9.13
C VAL A 140 1.07 -28.94 -9.28
N SER A 141 1.36 -28.28 -8.17
CA SER A 141 2.10 -27.02 -8.13
C SER A 141 3.14 -27.07 -7.02
N GLU A 142 4.40 -26.81 -7.37
CA GLU A 142 5.54 -26.81 -6.43
C GLU A 142 6.44 -25.60 -6.73
N PRO A 143 6.95 -24.88 -5.71
CA PRO A 143 7.98 -23.88 -5.91
C PRO A 143 9.30 -24.54 -6.39
N VAL A 144 9.66 -24.33 -7.65
CA VAL A 144 10.90 -24.87 -8.24
C VAL A 144 12.10 -23.95 -7.98
N THR A 145 12.18 -22.81 -8.69
CA THR A 145 13.24 -21.81 -8.49
C THR A 145 12.74 -20.43 -8.94
N ARG A 146 13.46 -19.38 -8.56
CA ARG A 146 13.07 -18.00 -8.90
C ARG A 146 13.51 -17.65 -10.31
N GLY A 147 12.70 -16.83 -11.00
CA GLY A 147 13.05 -16.30 -12.31
C GLY A 147 12.88 -17.29 -13.47
N LEU A 148 11.95 -18.23 -13.37
CA LEU A 148 11.60 -19.15 -14.45
C LEU A 148 11.09 -18.38 -15.67
N TYR A 149 11.62 -18.67 -16.86
CA TYR A 149 11.23 -17.96 -18.08
C TYR A 149 11.01 -18.85 -19.32
N GLN A 150 11.54 -20.08 -19.33
CA GLN A 150 11.20 -21.07 -20.37
C GLN A 150 11.04 -22.46 -19.77
N VAL A 151 10.25 -23.27 -20.46
CA VAL A 151 10.01 -24.68 -20.16
C VAL A 151 10.06 -25.50 -21.43
N ILE A 152 10.64 -26.69 -21.36
CA ILE A 152 10.60 -27.69 -22.43
C ILE A 152 10.40 -29.07 -21.81
N ARG A 153 9.63 -29.93 -22.48
CA ARG A 153 9.42 -31.32 -22.09
C ARG A 153 10.12 -32.23 -23.10
N THR A 154 10.64 -33.36 -22.63
CA THR A 154 11.13 -34.41 -23.54
C THR A 154 9.97 -35.03 -24.32
N GLU A 155 10.24 -35.57 -25.51
CA GLU A 155 9.22 -36.18 -26.37
C GLU A 155 8.55 -37.39 -25.71
N ASP A 156 9.34 -38.19 -24.99
CA ASP A 156 8.85 -39.32 -24.18
C ASP A 156 8.12 -38.90 -22.91
N GLY A 157 8.15 -37.60 -22.60
CA GLY A 157 7.51 -37.01 -21.44
C GLY A 157 8.14 -37.33 -20.10
N ALA A 158 9.32 -37.99 -20.07
CA ALA A 158 10.00 -38.45 -18.87
C ALA A 158 10.67 -37.33 -18.06
N ALA A 159 10.94 -36.18 -18.66
CA ALA A 159 11.53 -35.03 -17.97
C ALA A 159 10.97 -33.70 -18.48
N VAL A 160 10.93 -32.73 -17.57
CA VAL A 160 10.71 -31.32 -17.89
C VAL A 160 11.97 -30.56 -17.52
N PHE A 161 12.40 -29.66 -18.40
CA PHE A 161 13.50 -28.75 -18.15
C PHE A 161 12.96 -27.34 -18.12
N VAL A 162 13.39 -26.57 -17.12
CA VAL A 162 13.06 -25.17 -16.99
C VAL A 162 14.34 -24.34 -16.89
N THR A 163 14.34 -23.17 -17.51
CA THR A 163 15.43 -22.21 -17.37
C THR A 163 15.04 -21.13 -16.38
N SER A 164 15.99 -20.73 -15.55
CA SER A 164 15.82 -19.59 -14.63
C SER A 164 16.93 -18.57 -14.81
N ALA A 165 16.57 -17.29 -14.66
CA ALA A 165 17.52 -16.19 -14.68
C ALA A 165 17.07 -15.10 -13.69
N VAL A 166 18.00 -14.64 -12.86
CA VAL A 166 17.75 -13.59 -11.86
C VAL A 166 18.73 -12.44 -12.08
N GLY A 167 18.19 -11.23 -12.13
CA GLY A 167 18.93 -10.00 -12.37
C GLY A 167 18.48 -9.29 -13.65
N ARG A 168 18.17 -8.00 -13.54
CA ARG A 168 17.99 -7.11 -14.70
C ARG A 168 19.40 -6.76 -15.22
N PRO A 169 19.66 -6.71 -16.54
CA PRO A 169 21.02 -6.71 -17.08
C PRO A 169 22.02 -5.84 -16.29
N PRO A 170 23.14 -6.44 -15.80
CA PRO A 170 23.58 -7.81 -16.06
C PRO A 170 22.86 -8.89 -15.22
N VAL A 171 22.67 -10.07 -15.81
CA VAL A 171 22.13 -11.27 -15.12
C VAL A 171 23.14 -11.72 -14.05
N LYS A 172 22.65 -12.00 -12.84
CA LYS A 172 23.49 -12.41 -11.69
C LYS A 172 23.56 -13.92 -11.53
N GLU A 173 22.45 -14.59 -11.78
CA GLU A 173 22.32 -16.04 -11.65
C GLU A 173 21.52 -16.58 -12.82
N SER A 174 21.95 -17.70 -13.39
CA SER A 174 21.25 -18.42 -14.44
C SER A 174 21.38 -19.91 -14.16
N LYS A 175 20.29 -20.66 -14.28
CA LYS A 175 20.29 -22.12 -14.08
C LYS A 175 19.43 -22.82 -15.14
N LEU A 176 19.83 -24.03 -15.51
CA LEU A 176 18.98 -25.00 -16.17
C LEU A 176 18.59 -26.07 -15.14
N VAL A 177 17.29 -26.23 -14.89
CA VAL A 177 16.77 -27.15 -13.87
C VAL A 177 15.98 -28.25 -14.55
N ARG A 178 16.34 -29.50 -14.26
CA ARG A 178 15.55 -30.67 -14.62
C ARG A 178 14.59 -30.99 -13.47
N ILE A 179 13.31 -31.10 -13.79
CA ILE A 179 12.26 -31.45 -12.83
C ILE A 179 11.51 -32.71 -13.26
N ASN A 180 11.05 -33.44 -12.26
CA ASN A 180 10.15 -34.55 -12.43
C ASN A 180 8.77 -34.04 -12.91
N PRO A 181 8.21 -34.56 -14.01
CA PRO A 181 6.97 -34.02 -14.59
C PRO A 181 5.72 -34.26 -13.73
N GLU A 182 5.72 -35.28 -12.87
CA GLU A 182 4.56 -35.62 -12.04
C GLU A 182 4.58 -34.90 -10.69
N THR A 183 5.76 -34.79 -10.08
CA THR A 183 5.91 -34.23 -8.73
C THR A 183 6.44 -32.80 -8.71
N LEU A 184 6.94 -32.31 -9.84
CA LEU A 184 7.61 -31.02 -10.01
C LEU A 184 8.86 -30.82 -9.12
N LYS A 185 9.35 -31.88 -8.48
CA LYS A 185 10.58 -31.85 -7.70
C LYS A 185 11.80 -31.76 -8.58
N ILE A 186 12.80 -31.03 -8.12
CA ILE A 186 14.08 -30.87 -8.79
C ILE A 186 14.85 -32.20 -8.76
N GLU A 187 15.26 -32.67 -9.93
CA GLU A 187 16.10 -33.84 -10.10
C GLU A 187 17.57 -33.46 -10.35
N ALA A 188 17.82 -32.35 -11.03
CA ALA A 188 19.17 -31.84 -11.30
C ALA A 188 19.17 -30.34 -11.62
N GLU A 189 20.31 -29.68 -11.41
CA GLU A 189 20.57 -28.27 -11.77
C GLU A 189 21.95 -28.13 -12.44
N ALA A 190 22.08 -27.20 -13.39
CA ALA A 190 23.33 -26.82 -14.04
C ALA A 190 23.43 -25.30 -14.25
#